data_AF-A0A916RWZ6-F1
#
_entry.id   AF-A0A916RWZ6-F1
#
_cell.length_a   1.000
_cell.length_b   1.000
_cell.length_c   1.000
_cell.angle_alpha   90.00
_cell.angle_beta   90.00
_cell.angle_gamma   90.00
#
_symmetry.space_group_name_H-M   'P 1'
#
loop_
_entity.id
_entity.type
_entity.pdbx_description
1 polymer ?
#
loop_
_entity_poly.entity_id
_entity_poly.type
_entity_poly.pdbx_seq_one_letter_code
_entity_poly.pdbx_strand_id
1 'polypeptide(L)' 'MSKESEFCKCQSNKGVHAVEGEFGYWLYCTECHRKIEDEFHYYNEPDDIY' A
#
# COMPACT_ATOMS: atom_id res chain seq x y z
N MET A 1 -4.42 -22.89 4.43
CA MET A 1 -4.60 -21.76 3.51
C MET A 1 -3.26 -21.04 3.36
N SER A 2 -2.68 -21.02 2.17
CA SER A 2 -1.38 -20.38 1.91
C SER A 2 -1.58 -18.85 1.84
N LYS A 3 -1.12 -18.12 2.87
CA LYS A 3 -1.17 -16.64 2.99
C LYS A 3 -0.20 -15.90 2.05
N GLU A 4 0.26 -16.54 0.99
CA GLU A 4 1.42 -16.06 0.23
C GLU A 4 1.06 -15.18 -0.98
N SER A 5 -0.21 -14.77 -1.12
CA SER A 5 -0.71 -14.07 -2.32
C SER A 5 -1.42 -12.74 -2.05
N GLU A 6 -1.48 -12.27 -0.81
CA GLU A 6 -2.11 -10.98 -0.50
C GLU A 6 -1.22 -9.80 -0.92
N PHE A 7 0.09 -10.03 -1.04
CA PHE A 7 1.08 -9.01 -1.37
C PHE A 7 1.61 -9.15 -2.80
N CYS A 8 2.04 -8.02 -3.37
CA CYS A 8 2.67 -7.98 -4.68
C CYS A 8 4.12 -8.46 -4.60
N LYS A 9 4.50 -9.35 -5.51
CA LYS A 9 5.88 -9.86 -5.67
C LYS A 9 6.52 -9.36 -6.97
N CYS A 10 6.02 -8.27 -7.55
CA CYS A 10 6.57 -7.71 -8.79
C CYS A 10 8.00 -7.21 -8.55
N GLN A 11 8.96 -7.75 -9.29
CA GLN A 11 10.37 -7.37 -9.18
C GLN A 11 10.68 -6.02 -9.87
N SER A 12 9.78 -5.56 -10.74
CA SER A 12 9.84 -4.25 -11.41
C SER A 12 8.48 -3.58 -11.31
N ASN A 13 8.16 -3.10 -10.12
CA ASN A 13 7.06 -2.18 -9.92
C ASN A 13 7.32 -0.92 -10.76
N LYS A 14 6.52 -0.71 -11.82
CA LYS A 14 6.55 0.53 -12.62
C LYS A 14 5.73 1.66 -11.98
N GLY A 15 4.91 1.34 -11.00
CA GLY A 15 4.01 2.28 -10.37
C GLY A 15 3.19 1.63 -9.27
N VAL A 16 2.86 2.46 -8.29
CA VAL A 16 1.92 2.16 -7.21
C VAL A 16 0.77 3.15 -7.28
N HIS A 17 -0.40 2.70 -6.88
CA HIS A 17 -1.53 3.60 -6.66
C HIS A 17 -1.99 3.47 -5.21
N ALA A 18 -2.29 4.61 -4.60
CA ALA A 18 -2.88 4.68 -3.29
C ALA A 18 -4.37 4.32 -3.37
N VAL A 19 -4.80 3.47 -2.45
CA VAL A 19 -6.20 3.20 -2.19
C VAL A 19 -6.51 3.70 -0.80
N GLU A 20 -7.24 4.80 -0.75
CA GLU A 20 -7.72 5.43 0.46
C GLU A 20 -8.64 4.48 1.23
N GLY A 21 -8.45 4.44 2.54
CA GLY A 21 -9.25 3.70 3.49
C GLY A 21 -9.60 4.59 4.68
N GLU A 22 -10.19 4.00 5.72
CA GLU A 22 -10.74 4.76 6.85
C GLU A 22 -9.66 5.41 7.75
N PHE A 23 -8.47 4.80 7.84
CA PHE A 23 -7.38 5.23 8.74
C PHE A 23 -6.09 5.63 8.00
N GLY A 24 -6.11 5.61 6.67
CA GLY A 24 -4.92 5.76 5.84
C GLY A 24 -5.15 5.26 4.43
N TYR A 25 -4.09 5.12 3.66
CA TYR A 25 -4.11 4.52 2.33
C TYR A 25 -3.12 3.36 2.23
N TRP A 26 -3.54 2.31 1.53
CA TRP A 26 -2.66 1.20 1.15
C TRP A 26 -2.13 1.44 -0.24
N LEU A 27 -0.85 1.17 -0.46
CA LEU A 27 -0.30 1.16 -1.81
C LEU A 27 -0.53 -0.21 -2.47
N TYR A 28 -1.07 -0.16 -3.68
CA TYR A 28 -1.31 -1.30 -4.53
C TYR A 28 -0.48 -1.15 -5.80
N CYS A 29 0.07 -2.27 -6.27
CA CYS A 29 0.81 -2.27 -7.52
C CYS A 29 -0.14 -2.13 -8.71
N THR A 30 0.14 -1.21 -9.62
CA THR A 30 -0.70 -0.96 -10.81
C THR A 30 -0.67 -2.09 -11.84
N GLU A 31 0.27 -3.04 -11.71
CA GLU A 31 0.35 -4.21 -12.61
C GLU A 31 -0.35 -5.43 -12.04
N CYS A 32 -0.05 -5.79 -10.79
CA CYS A 32 -0.57 -7.00 -10.17
C CYS A 32 -1.89 -6.75 -9.41
N HIS A 33 -2.25 -5.48 -9.17
CA HIS A 33 -3.40 -5.06 -8.37
C HIS A 33 -3.46 -5.68 -6.97
N ARG A 34 -2.31 -6.05 -6.41
CA ARG A 34 -2.17 -6.59 -5.05
C ARG A 34 -1.60 -5.53 -4.13
N LYS A 35 -1.88 -5.67 -2.83
CA LYS A 35 -1.30 -4.81 -1.78
C LYS A 35 0.21 -4.92 -1.84
N ILE A 36 0.90 -3.84 -1.55
CA ILE A 36 2.34 -3.91 -1.36
C ILE A 36 2.58 -4.18 0.12
N GLU A 37 3.43 -5.17 0.40
CA GLU A 37 3.77 -5.54 1.77
C GLU A 37 4.43 -4.34 2.45
N ASP A 38 3.97 -4.01 3.67
CA ASP A 38 4.47 -2.90 4.49
C ASP A 38 4.22 -1.45 3.96
N GLU A 39 3.62 -1.26 2.78
CA GLU A 39 3.24 0.08 2.29
C GLU A 39 1.82 0.50 2.72
N PHE A 40 1.56 0.45 4.03
CA PHE A 40 0.38 1.12 4.60
C PHE A 40 0.78 2.45 5.21
N HIS A 41 0.24 3.51 4.63
CA HIS A 41 0.42 4.85 5.14
C HIS A 41 -0.83 5.22 5.91
N TYR A 42 -0.72 5.31 7.23
CA TYR A 42 -1.76 5.93 8.03
C TYR A 42 -1.93 7.38 7.56
N TYR A 43 -3.17 7.89 7.62
CA TYR A 43 -3.37 9.33 7.61
C TYR A 43 -2.81 9.83 8.93
N ASN A 44 -1.49 9.97 8.99
CA ASN A 44 -0.86 10.66 10.09
C ASN A 44 -1.37 12.09 9.96
N GLU A 45 -2.26 12.46 10.86
CA GLU A 45 -2.53 13.85 11.17
C GLU A 45 -1.16 14.55 11.30
N PRO A 46 -1.01 15.76 10.75
CA PRO A 46 0.30 16.39 10.59
C PRO A 46 1.04 16.37 11.92
N ASP A 47 2.20 15.68 11.91
CA ASP A 47 3.20 15.78 12.95
C ASP A 47 3.59 17.26 13.03
N ASP A 48 3.19 17.91 14.13
CA ASP A 48 3.68 19.19 14.61
C ASP A 48 3.79 20.34 13.58
N ILE A 49 2.70 21.10 13.44
CA ILE A 49 2.81 22.54 13.20
C ILE A 49 2.02 23.24 14.30
N TYR A 50 2.67 23.55 15.42
CA TYR A 50 2.54 24.84 16.15
C TYR A 50 3.60 24.99 17.26
#